data_AF-A0A0M9AL52-F1
#
_entry.id   AF-A0A0M9AL52-F1
#
_cell.length_a   1.000
_cell.length_b   1.000
_cell.length_c   1.000
_cell.angle_alpha   90.00
_cell.angle_beta   90.00
_cell.angle_gamma   90.00
#
_symmetry.space_group_name_H-M   'P 1'
#
loop_
_entity.id
_entity.type
_entity.pdbx_description
1 polymer ?
#
loop_
_entity_poly.entity_id
_entity_poly.type
_entity_poly.pdbx_seq_one_letter_code
_entity_poly.pdbx_strand_id
1 'polypeptide(L)'
;MADAHGFLTDVDKEFLRGEKEYSSKQGRYDRRRAIRERTREAFRDFQLLQELLDTEERDKIFDPPTEDRVGMLNAMTDTIAFMYHALEGDAESGGSPASRSITVPFEFILETGIRHGEVARQESINPAWGGDVDVTIDIDLKQLHTTYRERVIEELARNGGRGLTDEEIRATIVHAARDTASRASSDEDLPEDELASDLYGLAAAVEKKAAELDDEDQAASSGGNS
;
A
#
# COMPACT_ATOMS: atom_id res chain seq x y z
N MET A 1 17.66 7.57 27.44
CA MET A 1 17.06 7.97 26.15
C MET A 1 15.81 8.73 26.50
N ALA A 2 15.58 9.91 25.92
CA ALA A 2 14.30 10.57 26.10
C ALA A 2 13.24 9.72 25.39
N ASP A 3 12.16 9.37 26.08
CA ASP A 3 11.08 8.60 25.48
C ASP A 3 10.51 9.41 24.31
N ALA A 4 10.69 8.89 23.09
CA ALA A 4 10.21 9.56 21.90
C ALA A 4 8.68 9.42 21.83
N HIS A 5 7.99 10.47 22.25
CA HIS A 5 6.53 10.52 22.24
C HIS A 5 6.03 11.11 20.90
N GLY A 6 5.27 10.31 20.17
CA GLY A 6 4.44 10.81 19.07
C GLY A 6 3.07 11.29 19.58
N PHE A 7 2.18 11.71 18.68
CA PHE A 7 0.81 12.09 19.08
C PHE A 7 0.03 10.92 19.71
N LEU A 8 0.35 9.69 19.31
CA LEU A 8 -0.08 8.45 19.97
C LEU A 8 0.82 8.17 21.18
N THR A 9 0.20 7.93 22.34
CA THR A 9 0.93 7.42 23.51
C THR A 9 1.40 5.99 23.27
N ASP A 10 2.34 5.52 24.08
CA ASP A 10 2.75 4.11 24.03
C ASP A 10 1.58 3.18 24.34
N VAL A 11 0.67 3.58 25.22
CA VAL A 11 -0.56 2.83 25.50
C VAL A 11 -1.50 2.77 24.28
N ASP A 12 -1.53 3.82 23.46
CA ASP A 12 -2.29 3.80 22.20
C ASP A 12 -1.66 2.83 21.20
N LYS A 13 -0.33 2.85 21.08
CA LYS A 13 0.42 1.95 20.20
C LYS A 13 0.25 0.48 20.63
N GLU A 14 0.44 0.18 21.91
CA GLU A 14 0.23 -1.15 22.50
C GLU A 14 -1.20 -1.65 22.21
N PHE A 15 -2.20 -0.78 22.39
CA PHE A 15 -3.59 -1.12 22.09
C PHE A 15 -3.83 -1.42 20.60
N LEU A 16 -3.24 -0.62 19.69
CA LEU A 16 -3.38 -0.82 18.25
C LEU A 16 -2.67 -2.08 17.75
N ARG A 17 -1.54 -2.45 18.36
CA ARG A 17 -0.80 -3.68 18.06
C ARG A 17 -1.40 -4.93 18.70
N GLY A 18 -2.41 -4.77 19.56
CA GLY A 18 -3.01 -5.88 20.30
C GLY A 18 -2.18 -6.35 21.51
N GLU A 19 -1.11 -5.65 21.86
CA GLU A 19 -0.24 -5.94 23.01
C GLU A 19 -0.94 -5.63 24.35
N LYS A 20 -2.01 -4.82 24.31
CA LYS A 20 -2.80 -4.45 25.49
C LYS A 20 -4.29 -4.66 25.28
N GLU A 21 -4.84 -5.59 26.04
CA GLU A 21 -6.27 -5.87 26.05
C GLU A 21 -7.01 -5.17 27.20
N TYR A 22 -8.22 -4.70 26.91
CA TYR A 22 -9.12 -4.13 27.90
C TYR A 22 -10.22 -5.14 28.22
N SER A 23 -10.36 -5.50 29.50
CA SER A 23 -11.40 -6.42 29.96
C SER A 23 -12.81 -5.83 29.86
N SER A 24 -12.95 -4.50 29.91
CA SER A 24 -14.24 -3.81 29.82
C SER A 24 -14.48 -3.23 28.43
N LYS A 25 -15.73 -3.39 27.95
CA LYS A 25 -16.19 -2.74 26.71
C LYS A 25 -16.01 -1.21 26.77
N GLN A 26 -16.25 -0.62 27.94
CA GLN A 26 -16.11 0.81 28.16
C GLN A 26 -14.65 1.27 28.00
N GLY A 27 -13.69 0.55 28.60
CA GLY A 27 -12.26 0.90 28.47
C GLY A 27 -11.77 0.81 27.02
N ARG A 28 -12.22 -0.21 26.27
CA ARG A 28 -11.92 -0.32 24.84
C ARG A 28 -12.52 0.83 24.03
N TYR A 29 -13.76 1.23 24.35
CA TYR A 29 -14.42 2.37 23.70
C TYR A 29 -13.69 3.68 23.98
N ASP A 30 -13.35 3.95 25.24
CA ASP A 30 -12.65 5.18 25.65
C ASP A 30 -11.26 5.26 25.00
N ARG A 31 -10.55 4.14 24.89
CA ARG A 31 -9.27 4.08 24.17
C ARG A 31 -9.42 4.43 22.69
N ARG A 32 -10.38 3.82 21.99
CA ARG A 32 -10.68 4.15 20.58
C ARG A 32 -11.07 5.61 20.40
N ARG A 33 -11.81 6.17 21.35
CA ARG A 33 -12.19 7.59 21.35
C ARG A 33 -10.97 8.48 21.50
N ALA A 34 -10.09 8.19 22.46
CA ALA A 34 -8.87 8.97 22.71
C ALA A 34 -7.94 8.99 21.48
N ILE A 35 -7.73 7.84 20.83
CA ILE A 35 -6.94 7.74 19.59
C ILE A 35 -7.54 8.62 18.49
N ARG A 36 -8.87 8.55 18.30
CA ARG A 36 -9.57 9.36 17.30
C ARG A 36 -9.43 10.85 17.55
N GLU A 37 -9.58 11.29 18.80
CA GLU A 37 -9.44 12.69 19.17
C GLU A 37 -8.00 13.16 18.95
N ARG A 38 -6.99 12.41 19.40
CA ARG A 38 -5.56 12.72 19.15
C ARG A 38 -5.20 12.81 17.67
N THR A 39 -5.73 11.89 16.86
CA THR A 39 -5.49 11.91 15.41
C THR A 39 -6.06 13.19 14.78
N ARG A 40 -7.23 13.67 15.25
CA ARG A 40 -7.81 14.93 14.79
C ARG A 40 -7.00 16.14 15.22
N GLU A 41 -6.49 16.16 16.46
CA GLU A 41 -5.60 17.23 16.92
C GLU A 41 -4.29 17.22 16.13
N ALA A 42 -3.71 16.05 15.84
CA ALA A 42 -2.48 15.97 15.05
C ALA A 42 -2.60 16.64 13.67
N PHE A 43 -3.75 16.54 12.99
CA PHE A 43 -3.97 17.28 11.73
C PHE A 43 -3.97 18.81 11.92
N ARG A 44 -4.46 19.30 13.06
CA ARG A 44 -4.40 20.74 13.39
C ARG A 44 -2.98 21.17 13.74
N ASP A 45 -2.24 20.31 14.43
CA ASP A 45 -0.83 20.55 14.72
C ASP A 45 -0.02 20.62 13.41
N PHE A 46 -0.26 19.73 12.45
CA PHE A 46 0.38 19.82 11.13
C PHE A 46 0.04 21.10 10.38
N GLN A 47 -1.20 21.59 10.49
CA GLN A 47 -1.56 22.90 9.94
C GLN A 47 -0.71 24.02 10.58
N LEU A 48 -0.57 24.02 11.91
CA LEU A 48 0.27 24.99 12.62
C LEU A 48 1.75 24.88 12.21
N LEU A 49 2.28 23.67 12.07
CA LEU A 49 3.65 23.46 11.61
C LEU A 49 3.84 24.01 10.18
N GLN A 50 2.90 23.78 9.28
CA GLN A 50 2.97 24.30 7.92
C GLN A 50 2.93 25.83 7.88
N GLU A 51 2.12 26.46 8.73
CA GLU A 51 1.94 27.92 8.74
C GLU A 51 3.07 28.66 9.48
N LEU A 52 3.62 28.06 10.54
CA LEU A 52 4.45 28.78 11.52
C LEU A 52 5.86 28.22 11.71
N LEU A 53 6.13 26.96 11.36
CA LEU A 53 7.47 26.40 11.52
C LEU A 53 8.42 27.01 10.49
N ASP A 54 9.57 27.48 10.95
CA ASP A 54 10.57 28.03 10.05
C ASP A 54 11.19 26.94 9.17
N THR A 55 11.82 27.39 8.08
CA THR A 55 12.39 26.48 7.08
C THR A 55 13.55 25.66 7.62
N GLU A 56 14.36 26.20 8.54
CA GLU A 56 15.53 25.49 9.06
C GLU A 56 15.10 24.31 9.94
N GLU A 57 14.15 24.51 10.84
CA GLU A 57 13.60 23.42 11.66
C GLU A 57 12.79 22.42 10.84
N ARG A 58 12.07 22.89 9.81
CA ARG A 58 11.40 21.99 8.86
C ARG A 58 12.40 21.09 8.14
N ASP A 59 13.51 21.64 7.63
CA ASP A 59 14.51 20.87 6.90
C ASP A 59 15.17 19.81 7.80
N LYS A 60 15.39 20.11 9.09
CA LYS A 60 15.90 19.15 10.08
C LYS A 60 14.95 17.98 10.32
N ILE A 61 13.63 18.20 10.29
CA ILE A 61 12.64 17.13 10.41
C ILE A 61 12.80 16.13 9.24
N PHE A 62 13.07 16.63 8.03
CA PHE A 62 13.20 15.82 6.82
C PHE A 62 14.63 15.33 6.52
N ASP A 63 15.60 15.55 7.42
CA ASP A 63 16.95 14.97 7.36
C ASP A 63 17.24 14.08 8.59
N PRO A 64 16.52 12.96 8.76
CA PRO A 64 16.76 12.05 9.88
C PRO A 64 18.08 11.27 9.71
N PRO A 65 18.60 10.66 10.80
CA PRO A 65 19.70 9.71 10.75
C PRO A 65 19.50 8.63 9.68
N THR A 66 20.59 8.13 9.10
CA THR A 66 20.54 7.25 7.92
C THR A 66 19.73 5.97 8.19
N GLU A 67 19.86 5.44 9.40
CA GLU A 67 19.15 4.28 9.92
C GLU A 67 17.63 4.48 9.99
N ASP A 68 17.15 5.71 10.17
CA ASP A 68 15.72 6.02 10.35
C ASP A 68 15.04 6.45 9.04
N ARG A 69 15.81 6.81 8.00
CA ARG A 69 15.29 7.34 6.71
C ARG A 69 14.25 6.44 6.07
N VAL A 70 14.52 5.13 6.01
CA VAL A 70 13.58 4.17 5.40
C VAL A 70 12.28 4.09 6.21
N GLY A 71 12.38 4.04 7.54
CA GLY A 71 11.22 4.03 8.43
C GLY A 71 10.38 5.29 8.30
N MET A 72 11.02 6.46 8.22
CA MET A 72 10.33 7.74 8.03
C MET A 72 9.61 7.81 6.67
N LEU A 73 10.27 7.40 5.58
CA LEU A 73 9.64 7.39 4.24
C LEU A 73 8.45 6.43 4.18
N ASN A 74 8.56 5.26 4.78
CA ASN A 74 7.44 4.32 4.88
C ASN A 74 6.30 4.93 5.71
N ALA A 75 6.59 5.53 6.87
CA ALA A 75 5.58 6.17 7.71
C ALA A 75 4.85 7.33 6.98
N MET A 76 5.57 8.13 6.19
CA MET A 76 4.96 9.16 5.35
C MET A 76 4.05 8.56 4.28
N THR A 77 4.50 7.49 3.62
CA THR A 77 3.72 6.77 2.60
C THR A 77 2.46 6.14 3.20
N ASP A 78 2.59 5.47 4.35
CA ASP A 78 1.48 4.86 5.08
C ASP A 78 0.50 5.90 5.62
N THR A 79 0.96 7.12 5.93
CA THR A 79 0.09 8.24 6.30
C THR A 79 -0.80 8.67 5.13
N ILE A 80 -0.23 8.75 3.92
CA ILE A 80 -1.00 9.03 2.70
C ILE A 80 -1.99 7.90 2.42
N ALA A 81 -1.55 6.64 2.52
CA ALA A 81 -2.43 5.48 2.36
C ALA A 81 -3.57 5.47 3.39
N PHE A 82 -3.27 5.79 4.66
CA PHE A 82 -4.27 5.93 5.71
C PHE A 82 -5.31 6.99 5.36
N MET A 83 -4.90 8.16 4.85
CA MET A 83 -5.83 9.19 4.40
C MET A 83 -6.68 8.75 3.21
N TYR A 84 -6.07 8.05 2.24
CA TYR A 84 -6.76 7.49 1.09
C TYR A 84 -7.86 6.51 1.54
N HIS A 85 -7.50 5.49 2.33
CA HIS A 85 -8.46 4.53 2.88
C HIS A 85 -9.52 5.20 3.75
N ALA A 86 -9.12 6.20 4.54
CA ALA A 86 -10.05 6.94 5.35
C ALA A 86 -11.09 7.65 4.46
N LEU A 87 -10.70 8.34 3.39
CA LEU A 87 -11.61 9.17 2.59
C LEU A 87 -12.39 8.37 1.53
N GLU A 88 -11.74 7.44 0.85
CA GLU A 88 -12.34 6.62 -0.22
C GLU A 88 -13.02 5.35 0.30
N GLY A 89 -12.68 4.92 1.51
CA GLY A 89 -13.16 3.66 2.08
C GLY A 89 -12.35 2.45 1.63
N ASP A 90 -12.78 1.27 2.08
CA ASP A 90 -12.17 0.01 1.70
C ASP A 90 -12.81 -0.51 0.41
N ALA A 91 -12.04 -1.18 -0.45
CA ALA A 91 -12.53 -1.71 -1.73
C ALA A 91 -13.78 -2.60 -1.57
N GLU A 92 -13.86 -3.35 -0.46
CA GLU A 92 -14.98 -4.24 -0.13
C GLU A 92 -16.23 -3.49 0.37
N SER A 93 -16.06 -2.26 0.85
CA SER A 93 -17.15 -1.46 1.44
C SER A 93 -17.99 -0.70 0.41
N GLY A 94 -17.65 -0.79 -0.88
CA GLY A 94 -18.38 -0.16 -1.98
C GLY A 94 -18.21 1.36 -2.07
N GLY A 95 -17.17 1.91 -1.43
CA GLY A 95 -16.80 3.32 -1.43
C GLY A 95 -16.84 3.98 -0.04
N SER A 96 -16.83 5.31 -0.01
CA SER A 96 -16.71 6.08 1.24
C SER A 96 -17.84 5.73 2.23
N PRO A 97 -17.56 5.60 3.55
CA PRO A 97 -18.56 5.13 4.51
C PRO A 97 -19.81 6.02 4.53
N ALA A 98 -20.96 5.45 4.16
CA ALA A 98 -22.25 6.14 4.04
C ALA A 98 -22.76 6.82 5.34
N SER A 99 -22.09 6.60 6.47
CA SER A 99 -22.46 7.14 7.79
C SER A 99 -21.82 8.49 8.12
N ARG A 100 -20.99 9.07 7.22
CA ARG A 100 -20.32 10.35 7.47
C ARG A 100 -21.19 11.53 7.06
N SER A 101 -21.16 12.58 7.88
CA SER A 101 -21.86 13.84 7.60
C SER A 101 -21.17 14.69 6.52
N ILE A 102 -19.91 14.40 6.22
CA ILE A 102 -19.11 15.09 5.21
C ILE A 102 -18.30 14.01 4.48
N THR A 103 -18.41 13.99 3.16
CA THR A 103 -17.61 13.14 2.27
C THR A 103 -16.82 14.06 1.35
N VAL A 104 -15.50 13.99 1.44
CA VAL A 104 -14.58 14.72 0.56
C VAL A 104 -13.71 13.67 -0.12
N PRO A 105 -13.61 13.66 -1.46
CA PRO A 105 -12.70 12.77 -2.16
C PRO A 105 -11.26 13.00 -1.72
N PHE A 106 -10.46 11.93 -1.68
CA PHE A 106 -9.04 12.03 -1.36
C PHE A 106 -8.30 12.93 -2.35
N GLU A 107 -8.60 12.79 -3.65
CA GLU A 107 -8.01 13.59 -4.72
C GLU A 107 -8.13 15.10 -4.44
N PHE A 108 -9.32 15.56 -4.04
CA PHE A 108 -9.55 16.97 -3.70
C PHE A 108 -8.65 17.44 -2.54
N ILE A 109 -8.51 16.65 -1.48
CA ILE A 109 -7.65 17.01 -0.33
C ILE A 109 -6.18 17.03 -0.75
N LEU A 110 -5.74 16.04 -1.53
CA LEU A 110 -4.35 15.93 -1.98
C LEU A 110 -3.97 17.07 -2.93
N GLU A 111 -4.81 17.35 -3.93
CA GLU A 111 -4.61 18.48 -4.85
C GLU A 111 -4.58 19.82 -4.11
N THR A 112 -5.51 20.03 -3.17
CA THR A 112 -5.55 21.25 -2.37
C THR A 112 -4.29 21.40 -1.53
N GLY A 113 -3.84 20.32 -0.88
CA GLY A 113 -2.61 20.30 -0.08
C GLY A 113 -1.35 20.61 -0.91
N ILE A 114 -1.20 19.97 -2.07
CA ILE A 114 -0.09 20.21 -3.00
C ILE A 114 -0.13 21.66 -3.51
N ARG A 115 -1.31 22.14 -3.90
CA ARG A 115 -1.51 23.52 -4.37
C ARG A 115 -1.08 24.52 -3.30
N HIS A 116 -1.52 24.36 -2.05
CA HIS A 116 -1.12 25.23 -0.95
C HIS A 116 0.39 25.21 -0.72
N GLY A 117 1.03 24.03 -0.77
CA GLY A 117 2.47 23.89 -0.61
C GLY A 117 3.26 24.58 -1.71
N GLU A 118 2.85 24.40 -2.97
CA GLU A 118 3.54 25.01 -4.11
C GLU A 118 3.34 26.53 -4.15
N VAL A 119 2.14 27.03 -3.86
CA VAL A 119 1.87 28.47 -3.70
C VAL A 119 2.82 29.06 -2.65
N ALA A 120 2.89 28.47 -1.46
CA ALA A 120 3.77 28.94 -0.38
C ALA A 120 5.25 28.93 -0.80
N ARG A 121 5.68 27.92 -1.55
CA ARG A 121 7.03 27.84 -2.10
C ARG A 121 7.30 28.96 -3.11
N GLN A 122 6.37 29.25 -4.01
CA GLN A 122 6.53 30.34 -4.98
C GLN A 122 6.55 31.72 -4.29
N GLU A 123 5.68 31.94 -3.31
CA GLU A 123 5.66 33.17 -2.50
C GLU A 123 6.95 33.36 -1.70
N SER A 124 7.57 32.27 -1.22
CA SER A 124 8.86 32.35 -0.51
C SER A 124 10.01 32.84 -1.41
N ILE A 125 9.93 32.56 -2.72
CA ILE A 125 10.91 32.98 -3.72
C ILE A 125 10.58 34.39 -4.23
N ASN A 126 9.30 34.66 -4.48
CA ASN A 126 8.78 35.93 -4.97
C ASN A 126 7.46 36.28 -4.26
N PRO A 127 7.48 37.17 -3.26
CA PRO A 127 6.27 37.56 -2.52
C PRO A 127 5.20 38.27 -3.36
N ALA A 128 5.54 38.72 -4.57
CA ALA A 128 4.59 39.31 -5.52
C ALA A 128 4.05 38.28 -6.54
N TRP A 129 4.30 36.98 -6.32
CA TRP A 129 3.74 35.93 -7.15
C TRP A 129 2.22 35.90 -7.01
N GLY A 130 1.52 36.01 -8.14
CA GLY A 130 0.05 35.98 -8.22
C GLY A 130 -0.42 34.99 -9.29
N GLY A 131 0.35 33.91 -9.47
CA GLY A 131 0.02 32.84 -10.41
C GLY A 131 -1.04 31.89 -9.83
N ASP A 132 -1.43 30.93 -10.65
CA ASP A 132 -2.21 29.77 -10.21
C ASP A 132 -1.37 28.51 -10.38
N VAL A 133 -1.62 27.52 -9.53
CA VAL A 133 -0.93 26.22 -9.56
C VAL A 133 -1.95 25.18 -9.94
N ASP A 134 -1.83 24.61 -11.13
CA ASP A 134 -2.65 23.47 -11.52
C ASP A 134 -2.02 22.16 -11.01
N VAL A 135 -2.84 21.27 -10.47
CA VAL A 135 -2.43 19.96 -9.95
C VAL A 135 -3.31 18.92 -10.60
N THR A 136 -2.71 17.88 -11.16
CA THR A 136 -3.41 16.75 -11.77
C THR A 136 -2.84 15.46 -11.21
N ILE A 137 -3.73 14.55 -10.80
CA ILE A 137 -3.35 13.27 -10.19
C ILE A 137 -4.02 12.13 -10.96
N ASP A 138 -3.23 11.46 -11.80
CA ASP A 138 -3.71 10.29 -12.54
C ASP A 138 -3.38 8.99 -11.79
N ILE A 139 -4.42 8.24 -11.42
CA ILE A 139 -4.28 6.91 -10.78
C ILE A 139 -4.66 5.83 -11.77
N ASP A 140 -3.65 5.22 -12.39
CA ASP A 140 -3.83 4.09 -13.30
C ASP A 140 -3.83 2.76 -12.54
N LEU A 141 -5.01 2.17 -12.35
CA LEU A 141 -5.15 0.81 -11.87
C LEU A 141 -4.82 -0.18 -13.00
N LYS A 142 -3.53 -0.51 -13.12
CA LYS A 142 -3.11 -1.62 -13.97
C LYS A 142 -3.51 -2.93 -13.30
N GLN A 143 -4.52 -3.61 -13.83
CA GLN A 143 -4.79 -5.01 -13.49
C GLN A 143 -3.65 -5.88 -14.03
N LEU A 144 -2.58 -6.02 -13.24
CA LEU A 144 -1.41 -6.81 -13.64
C LEU A 144 -1.57 -8.32 -13.32
N HIS A 145 -2.67 -8.73 -12.70
CA HIS A 145 -2.68 -9.99 -11.93
C HIS A 145 -3.20 -11.25 -12.63
N THR A 146 -4.15 -11.16 -13.56
CA THR A 146 -4.81 -12.37 -14.10
C THR A 146 -4.47 -12.65 -15.55
N THR A 147 -4.19 -11.61 -16.35
CA THR A 147 -3.96 -11.80 -17.79
C THR A 147 -2.63 -12.48 -18.10
N TYR A 148 -1.62 -12.32 -17.24
CA TYR A 148 -0.28 -12.86 -17.51
C TYR A 148 0.00 -14.19 -16.84
N ARG A 149 -0.67 -14.56 -15.75
CA ARG A 149 -0.27 -15.75 -14.96
C ARG A 149 -0.31 -17.03 -15.79
N GLU A 150 -1.43 -17.29 -16.47
CA GLU A 150 -1.57 -18.48 -17.32
C GLU A 150 -0.57 -18.47 -18.48
N ARG A 151 -0.39 -17.32 -19.14
CA ARG A 151 0.60 -17.17 -20.22
C ARG A 151 2.03 -17.36 -19.73
N VAL A 152 2.37 -16.82 -18.56
CA VAL A 152 3.69 -16.95 -17.93
C VAL A 152 3.94 -18.40 -17.55
N ILE A 153 2.95 -19.08 -16.98
CA ILE A 153 3.03 -20.52 -16.69
C ILE A 153 3.28 -21.31 -17.98
N GLU A 154 2.51 -21.05 -19.03
CA GLU A 154 2.63 -21.73 -20.32
C GLU A 154 3.97 -21.47 -21.02
N GLU A 155 4.46 -20.23 -21.02
CA GLU A 155 5.75 -19.85 -21.62
C GLU A 155 6.96 -20.32 -20.79
N LEU A 156 6.85 -20.35 -19.46
CA LEU A 156 7.86 -20.95 -18.60
C LEU A 156 7.93 -22.47 -18.84
N ALA A 157 6.78 -23.13 -18.95
CA ALA A 157 6.70 -24.56 -19.20
C ALA A 157 7.21 -24.94 -20.59
N ARG A 158 6.82 -24.23 -21.65
CA ARG A 158 7.22 -24.53 -23.04
C ARG A 158 8.62 -24.06 -23.41
N ASN A 159 8.93 -22.82 -23.04
CA ASN A 159 10.06 -22.08 -23.63
C ASN A 159 11.08 -21.62 -22.57
N GLY A 160 10.91 -22.00 -21.30
CA GLY A 160 11.75 -21.52 -20.20
C GLY A 160 11.70 -20.01 -20.01
N GLY A 161 10.59 -19.36 -20.43
CA GLY A 161 10.36 -17.92 -20.25
C GLY A 161 11.01 -17.01 -21.30
N ARG A 162 11.59 -17.54 -22.38
CA ARG A 162 12.25 -16.72 -23.42
C ARG A 162 11.32 -15.75 -24.16
N GLY A 163 10.01 -16.01 -24.17
CA GLY A 163 8.98 -15.17 -24.78
C GLY A 163 8.33 -14.16 -23.84
N LEU A 164 8.79 -14.08 -22.59
CA LEU A 164 8.23 -13.19 -21.57
C LEU A 164 8.97 -11.86 -21.53
N THR A 165 8.20 -10.79 -21.37
CA THR A 165 8.73 -9.45 -21.12
C THR A 165 9.11 -9.29 -19.65
N ASP A 166 10.03 -8.35 -19.39
CA ASP A 166 10.42 -8.00 -18.02
C ASP A 166 9.23 -7.55 -17.15
N GLU A 167 8.20 -6.95 -17.76
CA GLU A 167 6.98 -6.52 -17.07
C GLU A 167 6.13 -7.73 -16.65
N GLU A 168 5.96 -8.72 -17.53
CA GLU A 168 5.22 -9.97 -17.24
C GLU A 168 5.89 -10.79 -16.12
N ILE A 169 7.22 -10.88 -16.17
CA ILE A 169 8.01 -11.58 -15.14
C ILE A 169 7.93 -10.82 -13.81
N ARG A 170 8.16 -9.50 -13.83
CA ARG A 170 8.13 -8.67 -12.62
C ARG A 170 6.75 -8.67 -11.97
N ALA A 171 5.68 -8.49 -12.73
CA ALA A 171 4.31 -8.51 -12.22
C ALA A 171 4.01 -9.85 -11.54
N THR A 172 4.31 -10.97 -12.21
CA THR A 172 4.05 -12.31 -11.67
C THR A 172 4.84 -12.59 -10.40
N ILE A 173 6.13 -12.23 -10.36
CA ILE A 173 6.98 -12.44 -9.18
C ILE A 173 6.57 -11.55 -8.01
N VAL A 174 6.34 -10.25 -8.25
CA VAL A 174 5.96 -9.29 -7.18
C VAL A 174 4.67 -9.74 -6.50
N HIS A 175 3.71 -10.24 -7.28
CA HIS A 175 2.45 -10.75 -6.76
C HIS A 175 2.61 -12.05 -5.99
N ALA A 176 3.28 -13.04 -6.58
CA ALA A 176 3.55 -14.30 -5.90
C ALA A 176 4.35 -14.09 -4.58
N ALA A 177 5.28 -13.13 -4.57
CA ALA A 177 6.05 -12.76 -3.37
C ALA A 177 5.20 -12.03 -2.32
N ARG A 178 4.29 -11.13 -2.74
CA ARG A 178 3.34 -10.47 -1.83
C ARG A 178 2.43 -11.49 -1.14
N ASP A 179 1.88 -12.44 -1.88
CA ASP A 179 1.03 -13.49 -1.32
C ASP A 179 1.82 -14.40 -0.38
N THR A 180 3.06 -14.74 -0.75
CA THR A 180 3.98 -15.50 0.12
C THR A 180 4.27 -14.75 1.42
N ALA A 181 4.47 -13.43 1.36
CA ALA A 181 4.72 -12.59 2.54
C ALA A 181 3.47 -12.45 3.42
N SER A 182 2.30 -12.27 2.81
CA SER A 182 1.01 -12.28 3.51
C SER A 182 0.77 -13.60 4.24
N ARG A 183 1.14 -14.72 3.63
CA ARG A 183 1.08 -16.06 4.26
C ARG A 183 2.04 -16.19 5.44
N ALA A 184 3.27 -15.70 5.33
CA ALA A 184 4.24 -15.76 6.42
C ALA A 184 3.80 -14.98 7.67
N SER A 185 2.87 -14.03 7.52
CA SER A 185 2.26 -13.28 8.62
C SER A 185 0.95 -13.89 9.16
N SER A 186 0.39 -14.92 8.52
CA SER A 186 -0.87 -15.55 8.92
C SER A 186 -0.63 -16.91 9.58
N ASP A 187 -1.16 -17.09 10.80
CA ASP A 187 -1.06 -18.34 11.59
C ASP A 187 -2.16 -19.39 11.22
N GLU A 188 -2.88 -19.17 10.11
CA GLU A 188 -4.02 -20.00 9.68
C GLU A 188 -3.63 -20.94 8.53
N ASP A 189 -3.98 -22.23 8.64
CA ASP A 189 -3.89 -23.21 7.54
C ASP A 189 -4.96 -22.88 6.48
N LEU A 190 -4.55 -22.22 5.40
CA LEU A 190 -5.41 -21.82 4.29
C LEU A 190 -5.63 -23.00 3.31
N PRO A 191 -6.78 -23.04 2.60
CA PRO A 191 -7.08 -24.09 1.62
C PRO A 191 -6.08 -24.10 0.43
N GLU A 192 -5.92 -25.26 -0.22
CA GLU A 192 -4.98 -25.47 -1.34
C GLU A 192 -5.19 -24.49 -2.51
N ASP A 193 -6.40 -23.96 -2.66
CA ASP A 193 -6.76 -23.03 -3.73
C ASP A 193 -6.05 -21.66 -3.56
N GLU A 194 -5.73 -21.25 -2.33
CA GLU A 194 -4.96 -20.04 -2.04
C GLU A 194 -3.45 -20.27 -2.16
N LEU A 195 -2.98 -21.52 -2.03
CA LEU A 195 -1.58 -21.86 -2.37
C LEU A 195 -1.29 -21.60 -3.84
N ALA A 196 -2.30 -21.67 -4.70
CA ALA A 196 -2.15 -21.54 -6.14
C ALA A 196 -1.70 -20.15 -6.61
N SER A 197 -1.74 -19.10 -5.79
CA SER A 197 -1.33 -17.74 -6.16
C SER A 197 0.09 -17.36 -5.73
N ASP A 198 0.65 -18.03 -4.73
CA ASP A 198 1.98 -17.73 -4.16
C ASP A 198 3.15 -18.26 -5.02
N LEU A 199 4.40 -18.05 -4.55
CA LEU A 199 5.60 -18.49 -5.28
C LEU A 199 5.69 -20.02 -5.42
N TYR A 200 5.22 -20.76 -4.42
CA TYR A 200 5.21 -22.22 -4.44
C TYR A 200 4.12 -22.74 -5.38
N GLY A 201 2.93 -22.13 -5.36
CA GLY A 201 1.86 -22.41 -6.31
C GLY A 201 2.24 -22.10 -7.74
N LEU A 202 3.02 -21.04 -7.97
CA LEU A 202 3.53 -20.72 -9.31
C LEU A 202 4.47 -21.80 -9.83
N ALA A 203 5.42 -22.26 -9.01
CA ALA A 203 6.35 -23.32 -9.39
C ALA A 203 5.61 -24.63 -9.69
N ALA A 204 4.67 -25.04 -8.82
CA ALA A 204 3.86 -26.23 -9.01
C ALA A 204 2.99 -26.14 -10.29
N ALA A 205 2.45 -24.97 -10.59
CA ALA A 205 1.66 -24.77 -11.81
C ALA A 205 2.50 -24.88 -13.10
N VAL A 206 3.75 -24.38 -13.08
CA VAL A 206 4.70 -24.54 -14.21
C VAL A 206 5.05 -26.02 -14.42
N GLU A 207 5.37 -26.74 -13.34
CA GLU A 207 5.70 -28.17 -13.42
C GLU A 207 4.52 -29.00 -13.94
N LYS A 208 3.31 -28.75 -13.41
CA LYS A 208 2.09 -29.39 -13.89
C LYS A 208 1.87 -29.09 -15.38
N LYS A 209 2.05 -27.84 -15.80
CA LYS A 209 1.84 -27.46 -17.19
C LYS A 209 2.87 -28.09 -18.13
N ALA A 210 4.12 -28.22 -17.70
CA ALA A 210 5.16 -28.93 -18.45
C ALA A 210 4.79 -30.41 -18.66
N ALA A 211 4.29 -31.08 -17.63
CA ALA A 211 3.84 -32.47 -17.73
C ALA A 211 2.65 -32.64 -18.70
N GLU A 212 1.67 -31.74 -18.67
CA GLU A 212 0.54 -31.75 -19.62
C GLU A 212 1.01 -31.64 -21.08
N LEU A 213 2.03 -30.80 -21.34
CA LEU A 213 2.56 -30.58 -22.69
C LEU A 213 3.39 -31.76 -23.20
N ASP A 214 4.17 -32.40 -22.32
CA ASP A 214 4.91 -33.62 -22.64
C ASP A 214 3.96 -34.78 -23.03
N ASP A 215 2.81 -34.89 -22.37
CA ASP A 215 1.78 -35.89 -22.70
C ASP A 215 1.08 -35.59 -24.03
N GLU A 216 0.81 -34.31 -24.34
CA GLU A 216 0.25 -33.86 -25.62
C GLU A 216 1.18 -34.16 -26.80
N ASP A 217 2.49 -33.90 -26.66
CA ASP A 217 3.50 -34.17 -27.69
C ASP A 217 3.68 -35.68 -27.95
N GLN A 218 3.61 -36.50 -26.90
CA GLN A 218 3.63 -37.97 -27.03
C GLN A 218 2.36 -38.52 -27.69
N ALA A 219 1.19 -37.96 -27.39
CA ALA A 219 -0.07 -38.32 -28.05
C ALA A 219 -0.08 -37.91 -29.54
N ALA A 220 0.47 -36.74 -29.88
CA ALA A 220 0.58 -36.27 -31.26
C ALA A 220 1.56 -37.11 -32.10
N SER A 221 2.65 -37.58 -31.50
CA SER A 221 3.65 -38.42 -32.20
C SER A 221 3.20 -39.87 -32.43
N SER A 222 2.29 -40.40 -31.61
CA SER A 222 1.77 -41.77 -31.72
C SER A 222 0.56 -41.92 -32.66
N GLY A 223 -0.17 -40.84 -32.95
CA GLY A 223 -1.31 -40.83 -33.90
C GLY A 223 -0.94 -40.67 -35.38
N GLY A 224 0.32 -40.40 -35.71
CA GLY A 224 0.80 -40.14 -37.09
C GLY A 224 1.22 -41.37 -37.90
N ASN A 225 1.06 -42.58 -37.37
CA ASN A 225 1.46 -43.82 -38.02
C ASN A 225 0.24 -44.77 -38.14
N SER A 226 -0.70 -44.45 -39.03
CA SER A 226 -1.84 -45.29 -39.40
C SER A 226 -2.19 -45.08 -40.87
#